data_AF-A0A2E8WRB1-F1
#
_entry.id   AF-A0A2E8WRB1-F1
#
_cell.length_a   1.000
_cell.length_b   1.000
_cell.length_c   1.000
_cell.angle_alpha   90.00
_cell.angle_beta   90.00
_cell.angle_gamma   90.00
#
_symmetry.space_group_name_H-M   'P 1'
#
loop_
_entity.id
_entity.type
_entity.pdbx_description
1 polymer ?
#
loop_
_entity_poly.entity_id
_entity_poly.type
_entity_poly.pdbx_seq_one_letter_code
_entity_poly.pdbx_strand_id
1 'polypeptide(L)'
;VFPVLEEATIAGMALGLMSQGKRSMSRFIQRRKVIELDLGSETDIALIDAVMTSDQFIGARALLDPSSLRAALLCRADPAGVGMTSLGGLLAPVSDSEDAGLLVEFGEGGKTLTAPMIPGKMSDIPIARCRRVGLDRTITFEGPCALALDGEREHVLTEGARLSMRVSREGPGVVDIGGVLAAAARNKWFLK
;
A
#
# COMPACT_ATOMS: atom_id res chain seq x y z
N VAL A 1 -5.24 2.90 -0.45
CA VAL A 1 -5.79 3.36 -1.75
C VAL A 1 -4.72 4.04 -2.59
N PHE A 2 -4.70 3.81 -3.90
CA PHE A 2 -3.90 4.55 -4.88
C PHE A 2 -4.78 5.66 -5.50
N PRO A 3 -4.74 6.91 -5.00
CA PRO A 3 -5.77 7.89 -5.31
C PRO A 3 -5.28 8.81 -6.43
N VAL A 4 -5.45 8.38 -7.69
CA VAL A 4 -5.30 9.30 -8.83
C VAL A 4 -6.55 9.18 -9.67
N LEU A 5 -7.40 10.21 -9.60
CA LEU A 5 -8.55 10.37 -10.48
C LEU A 5 -8.03 10.94 -11.79
N GLU A 6 -8.04 10.14 -12.84
CA GLU A 6 -7.59 10.52 -14.18
C GLU A 6 -8.73 10.37 -15.18
N GLU A 7 -8.79 11.30 -16.13
CA GLU A 7 -9.73 11.21 -17.24
C GLU A 7 -9.14 10.29 -18.34
N ALA A 8 -9.94 9.34 -18.81
CA ALA A 8 -9.47 8.25 -19.66
C ALA A 8 -8.94 8.73 -21.03
N THR A 9 -9.52 9.79 -21.60
CA THR A 9 -9.06 10.40 -22.85
C THR A 9 -7.67 11.03 -22.67
N ILE A 10 -7.47 11.76 -21.57
CA ILE A 10 -6.18 12.37 -21.22
C ILE A 10 -5.11 11.29 -20.97
N ALA A 11 -5.46 10.22 -20.24
CA ALA A 11 -4.58 9.07 -20.05
C ALA A 11 -4.22 8.40 -21.38
N GLY A 12 -5.21 8.14 -22.25
CA GLY A 12 -5.02 7.57 -23.58
C GLY A 12 -4.14 8.44 -24.49
N MET A 13 -4.30 9.77 -24.42
CA MET A 13 -3.46 10.73 -25.15
C MET A 13 -2.00 10.64 -24.70
N ALA A 14 -1.75 10.61 -23.38
CA ALA A 14 -0.40 10.47 -22.85
C ALA A 14 0.23 9.12 -23.26
N LEU A 15 -0.51 8.01 -23.12
CA LEU A 15 -0.03 6.69 -23.53
C LEU A 15 0.22 6.60 -25.05
N GLY A 16 -0.63 7.22 -25.87
CA GLY A 16 -0.43 7.32 -27.31
C GLY A 16 0.83 8.08 -27.70
N LEU A 17 1.19 9.13 -26.95
CA LEU A 17 2.46 9.83 -27.13
C LEU A 17 3.66 8.97 -26.72
N MET A 18 3.52 8.19 -25.65
CA MET A 18 4.59 7.32 -25.15
C MET A 18 4.84 6.12 -26.07
N SER A 19 3.79 5.55 -26.67
CA SER A 19 3.89 4.36 -27.53
C SER A 19 4.57 4.62 -28.88
N GLN A 20 4.66 5.88 -29.31
CA GLN A 20 5.29 6.24 -30.57
C GLN A 20 6.81 6.02 -30.60
N GLY A 21 7.44 5.59 -29.50
CA GLY A 21 8.81 5.02 -29.45
C GLY A 21 9.95 5.97 -29.83
N LYS A 22 9.64 7.18 -30.30
CA LYS A 22 10.62 8.13 -30.86
C LYS A 22 11.41 8.89 -29.78
N ARG A 23 11.08 8.76 -28.50
CA ARG A 23 11.51 9.71 -27.45
C ARG A 23 11.61 9.03 -26.09
N SER A 24 12.63 9.38 -25.30
CA SER A 24 12.78 8.89 -23.92
C SER A 24 11.68 9.48 -23.03
N MET A 25 10.58 8.73 -22.92
CA MET A 25 9.44 9.00 -22.05
C MET A 25 9.49 8.20 -20.74
N SER A 26 10.49 7.34 -20.58
CA SER A 26 10.67 6.53 -19.37
C SER A 26 10.84 7.37 -18.11
N ARG A 27 11.36 8.60 -18.23
CA ARG A 27 11.47 9.56 -17.11
C ARG A 27 10.13 10.00 -16.50
N PHE A 28 9.01 9.76 -17.18
CA PHE A 28 7.67 10.02 -16.67
C PHE A 28 7.06 8.78 -16.00
N ILE A 29 7.78 7.67 -15.93
CA ILE A 29 7.33 6.47 -15.23
C ILE A 29 8.02 6.44 -13.87
N GLN A 30 7.23 6.52 -12.80
CA GLN A 30 7.72 6.42 -11.43
C GLN A 30 7.44 5.02 -10.88
N ARG A 31 8.50 4.34 -10.45
CA ARG A 31 8.36 3.08 -9.71
C ARG A 31 7.79 3.34 -8.33
N ARG A 32 6.65 2.72 -8.04
CA ARG A 32 5.99 2.80 -6.75
C ARG A 32 6.55 1.75 -5.79
N LYS A 33 6.32 1.98 -4.50
CA LYS A 33 6.62 0.98 -3.48
C LYS A 33 5.63 -0.18 -3.56
N VAL A 34 6.06 -1.34 -3.12
CA VAL A 34 5.24 -2.55 -2.98
C VAL A 34 5.68 -3.30 -1.72
N ILE A 35 4.78 -4.05 -1.12
CA ILE A 35 5.10 -5.03 -0.09
C ILE A 35 5.27 -6.38 -0.79
N GLU A 36 6.46 -6.94 -0.74
CA GLU A 36 6.73 -8.31 -1.19
C GLU A 36 6.56 -9.26 -0.03
N LEU A 37 5.94 -10.41 -0.29
CA LEU A 37 5.64 -11.44 0.69
C LEU A 37 6.22 -12.78 0.24
N ASP A 38 6.80 -13.50 1.19
CA ASP A 38 7.25 -14.88 1.04
C ASP A 38 6.62 -15.72 2.15
N LEU A 39 5.76 -16.65 1.76
CA LEU A 39 5.02 -17.58 2.63
C LEU A 39 5.72 -18.96 2.71
N GLY A 40 6.93 -19.08 2.17
CA GLY A 40 7.71 -20.31 2.10
C GLY A 40 7.32 -21.23 0.93
N SER A 41 6.03 -21.47 0.71
CA SER A 41 5.54 -22.25 -0.44
C SER A 41 5.29 -21.41 -1.69
N GLU A 42 4.99 -20.13 -1.51
CA GLU A 42 4.66 -19.19 -2.57
C GLU A 42 5.03 -17.76 -2.19
N THR A 43 5.01 -16.87 -3.18
CA THR A 43 5.26 -15.44 -3.03
C THR A 43 4.07 -14.65 -3.53
N ASP A 44 3.77 -13.54 -2.88
CA ASP A 44 2.71 -12.61 -3.30
C ASP A 44 3.15 -11.16 -3.06
N ILE A 45 2.33 -10.21 -3.48
CA ILE A 45 2.54 -8.78 -3.29
C ILE A 45 1.27 -8.08 -2.78
N ALA A 46 1.45 -7.09 -1.91
CA ALA A 46 0.46 -6.07 -1.60
C ALA A 46 0.93 -4.71 -2.12
N LEU A 47 0.05 -4.01 -2.83
CA LEU A 47 0.36 -2.71 -3.44
C LEU A 47 0.45 -1.59 -2.40
N ILE A 48 -0.39 -1.65 -1.36
CA ILE A 48 -0.53 -0.61 -0.34
C ILE A 48 -0.34 -1.18 1.06
N ASP A 49 -1.09 -2.23 1.40
CA ASP A 49 -1.14 -2.73 2.77
C ASP A 49 -1.27 -4.26 2.85
N ALA A 50 -0.53 -4.84 3.79
CA ALA A 50 -0.62 -6.23 4.20
C ALA A 50 -0.99 -6.27 5.68
N VAL A 51 -2.18 -6.79 5.99
CA VAL A 51 -2.79 -6.75 7.32
C VAL A 51 -2.92 -8.15 7.86
N MET A 52 -2.42 -8.36 9.08
CA MET A 52 -2.47 -9.62 9.79
C MET A 52 -3.57 -9.61 10.85
N THR A 53 -4.38 -10.67 10.89
CA THR A 53 -5.45 -10.85 11.87
C THR A 53 -5.29 -12.16 12.64
N SER A 54 -5.76 -12.19 13.89
CA SER A 54 -5.82 -13.40 14.71
C SER A 54 -6.89 -14.39 14.25
N ASP A 55 -7.93 -13.89 13.58
CA ASP A 55 -9.00 -14.74 13.07
C ASP A 55 -8.49 -15.63 11.93
N GLN A 56 -8.77 -16.93 12.02
CA GLN A 56 -8.49 -17.89 10.94
C GLN A 56 -9.56 -17.85 9.84
N PHE A 57 -10.58 -17.02 9.99
CA PHE A 57 -11.62 -16.81 9.01
C PHE A 57 -11.39 -15.50 8.29
N ILE A 58 -11.37 -15.60 6.95
CA ILE A 58 -11.05 -14.49 6.09
C ILE A 58 -12.31 -13.97 5.44
N GLY A 59 -12.43 -12.66 5.50
CA GLY A 59 -13.50 -11.91 4.90
C GLY A 59 -13.30 -10.46 5.29
N ALA A 60 -13.67 -9.54 4.39
CA ALA A 60 -13.53 -8.10 4.59
C ALA A 60 -14.03 -7.58 5.95
N ARG A 61 -14.88 -8.34 6.67
CA ARG A 61 -15.33 -8.07 8.04
C ARG A 61 -14.26 -8.23 9.11
N ALA A 62 -13.31 -9.16 8.98
CA ALA A 62 -12.25 -9.36 9.98
C ALA A 62 -11.41 -8.07 10.12
N LEU A 63 -11.14 -7.40 9.00
CA LEU A 63 -10.45 -6.10 8.97
C LEU A 63 -11.25 -4.94 9.59
N LEU A 64 -12.56 -5.12 9.86
CA LEU A 64 -13.42 -4.10 10.47
C LEU A 64 -13.51 -4.21 11.99
N ASP A 65 -13.00 -5.30 12.56
CA ASP A 65 -12.94 -5.53 13.99
C ASP A 65 -11.53 -5.22 14.49
N PRO A 66 -11.31 -4.08 15.18
CA PRO A 66 -10.01 -3.74 15.73
C PRO A 66 -9.43 -4.80 16.68
N SER A 67 -10.28 -5.63 17.29
CA SER A 67 -9.82 -6.67 18.23
C SER A 67 -9.14 -7.86 17.55
N SER A 68 -9.40 -8.08 16.25
CA SER A 68 -8.77 -9.14 15.48
C SER A 68 -7.41 -8.72 14.90
N LEU A 69 -7.12 -7.41 14.83
CA LEU A 69 -5.91 -6.90 14.20
C LEU A 69 -4.67 -7.24 15.03
N ARG A 70 -3.63 -7.75 14.37
CA ARG A 70 -2.34 -8.10 14.99
C ARG A 70 -1.22 -7.19 14.53
N ALA A 71 -1.07 -7.04 13.22
CA ALA A 71 -0.09 -6.14 12.63
C ALA A 71 -0.54 -5.65 11.24
N ALA A 72 -0.01 -4.53 10.79
CA ALA A 72 -0.14 -4.07 9.41
C ALA A 72 1.19 -3.49 8.93
N LEU A 73 1.65 -3.97 7.78
CA LEU A 73 2.73 -3.36 7.04
C LEU A 73 2.14 -2.51 5.92
N LEU A 74 2.53 -1.25 5.85
CA LEU A 74 2.05 -0.29 4.87
C LEU A 74 3.24 0.21 4.05
N CYS A 75 3.13 0.22 2.73
CA CYS A 75 4.15 0.84 1.88
C CYS A 75 4.07 2.37 1.94
N ARG A 76 2.87 2.92 2.19
CA ARG A 76 2.57 4.34 2.39
C ARG A 76 1.46 4.51 3.42
N ALA A 77 1.41 5.67 4.06
CA ALA A 77 0.47 5.98 5.12
C ALA A 77 -0.01 7.44 4.96
N ASP A 78 -1.30 7.61 4.66
CA ASP A 78 -1.89 8.88 4.22
C ASP A 78 -3.07 9.24 5.13
N PRO A 79 -2.95 10.28 5.99
CA PRO A 79 -4.00 10.63 6.94
C PRO A 79 -5.28 11.13 6.27
N ALA A 80 -5.24 11.51 4.99
CA ALA A 80 -6.39 12.06 4.25
C ALA A 80 -7.22 10.96 3.55
N GLY A 81 -7.23 9.74 4.09
CA GLY A 81 -7.93 8.59 3.52
C GLY A 81 -8.94 7.93 4.48
N VAL A 82 -9.37 6.73 4.10
CA VAL A 82 -10.19 5.82 4.92
C VAL A 82 -9.50 4.45 4.97
N GLY A 83 -9.67 3.70 6.06
CA GLY A 83 -9.11 2.36 6.23
C GLY A 83 -7.66 2.35 6.71
N MET A 84 -6.94 1.26 6.44
CA MET A 84 -5.62 0.98 7.02
C MET A 84 -4.55 2.01 6.65
N THR A 85 -4.57 2.51 5.41
CA THR A 85 -3.67 3.60 4.98
C THR A 85 -3.89 4.87 5.81
N SER A 86 -5.15 5.18 6.15
CA SER A 86 -5.53 6.33 6.97
C SER A 86 -5.13 6.16 8.43
N LEU A 87 -5.41 4.99 8.99
CA LEU A 87 -4.98 4.61 10.33
C LEU A 87 -3.47 4.82 10.50
N GLY A 88 -2.66 4.24 9.60
CA GLY A 88 -1.22 4.43 9.61
C GLY A 88 -0.83 5.91 9.46
N GLY A 89 -1.52 6.64 8.58
CA GLY A 89 -1.25 8.05 8.32
C GLY A 89 -1.52 8.95 9.53
N LEU A 90 -2.56 8.65 10.30
CA LEU A 90 -2.88 9.36 11.54
C LEU A 90 -1.86 9.08 12.66
N LEU A 91 -1.19 7.93 12.64
CA LEU A 91 -0.10 7.61 13.57
C LEU A 91 1.21 8.28 13.17
N ALA A 92 1.61 8.08 11.92
CA ALA A 92 2.88 8.53 11.36
C ALA A 92 2.79 8.53 9.83
N PRO A 93 2.55 9.69 9.19
CA PRO A 93 2.51 9.78 7.74
C PRO A 93 3.79 9.25 7.08
N VAL A 94 3.61 8.50 5.99
CA VAL A 94 4.68 8.00 5.12
C VAL A 94 4.28 8.27 3.68
N SER A 95 5.03 9.16 3.04
CA SER A 95 4.76 9.53 1.64
C SER A 95 5.18 8.42 0.67
N ASP A 96 4.64 8.46 -0.54
CA ASP A 96 5.04 7.52 -1.60
C ASP A 96 6.49 7.73 -2.07
N SER A 97 7.02 8.97 -1.98
CA SER A 97 8.40 9.29 -2.33
C SER A 97 9.42 8.94 -1.26
N GLU A 98 9.00 8.71 -0.01
CA GLU A 98 9.90 8.34 1.09
C GLU A 98 10.33 6.87 0.99
N ASP A 99 11.62 6.61 1.18
CA ASP A 99 12.20 5.25 1.17
C ASP A 99 12.00 4.55 2.53
N ALA A 100 10.73 4.49 2.94
CA ALA A 100 10.28 3.79 4.12
C ALA A 100 8.88 3.22 3.93
N GLY A 101 8.57 2.18 4.68
CA GLY A 101 7.22 1.74 5.02
C GLY A 101 6.88 2.05 6.48
N LEU A 102 5.66 1.68 6.87
CA LEU A 102 5.19 1.78 8.24
C LEU A 102 4.74 0.41 8.74
N LEU A 103 5.28 -0.03 9.86
CA LEU A 103 4.80 -1.20 10.57
C LEU A 103 4.03 -0.75 11.81
N VAL A 104 2.78 -1.17 11.87
CA VAL A 104 1.88 -0.97 13.01
C VAL A 104 1.63 -2.33 13.66
N GLU A 105 1.85 -2.42 14.96
CA GLU A 105 1.50 -3.58 15.78
C GLU A 105 0.34 -3.17 16.68
N PHE A 106 -0.76 -3.91 16.58
CA PHE A 106 -2.00 -3.65 17.29
C PHE A 106 -2.00 -4.39 18.63
N GLY A 107 -2.68 -3.82 19.62
CA GLY A 107 -2.80 -4.42 20.95
C GLY A 107 -2.86 -3.41 22.09
N GLU A 108 -3.14 -3.93 23.28
CA GLU A 108 -3.25 -3.16 24.51
C GLU A 108 -1.88 -2.72 25.06
N GLY A 109 -1.89 -1.84 26.07
CA GLY A 109 -0.69 -1.38 26.76
C GLY A 109 0.02 -0.19 26.09
N GLY A 110 -0.46 0.26 24.93
CA GLY A 110 0.02 1.46 24.25
C GLY A 110 -0.98 2.61 24.24
N LYS A 111 -1.23 3.19 23.05
CA LYS A 111 -2.18 4.30 22.86
C LYS A 111 -3.41 3.81 22.10
N THR A 112 -4.55 4.47 22.30
CA THR A 112 -5.74 4.25 21.48
C THR A 112 -5.82 5.33 20.40
N LEU A 113 -6.00 4.91 19.15
CA LEU A 113 -6.25 5.79 18.01
C LEU A 113 -7.72 5.69 17.61
N THR A 114 -8.41 6.83 17.50
CA THR A 114 -9.73 6.89 16.86
C THR A 114 -9.56 7.20 15.37
N ALA A 115 -9.94 6.28 14.49
CA ALA A 115 -9.73 6.42 13.03
C ALA A 115 -10.95 5.97 12.19
N PRO A 116 -11.12 6.50 10.97
CA PRO A 116 -12.16 6.07 10.04
C PRO A 116 -11.76 4.75 9.36
N MET A 117 -12.19 3.62 9.91
CA MET A 117 -11.91 2.29 9.32
C MET A 117 -12.66 2.07 8.01
N ILE A 118 -13.90 2.57 7.92
CA ILE A 118 -14.74 2.56 6.73
C ILE A 118 -15.52 3.88 6.63
N PRO A 119 -16.09 4.21 5.46
CA PRO A 119 -16.91 5.41 5.32
C PRO A 119 -18.05 5.43 6.36
N GLY A 120 -18.12 6.51 7.14
CA GLY A 120 -19.17 6.70 8.16
C GLY A 120 -18.96 5.99 9.49
N LYS A 121 -17.88 5.23 9.71
CA LYS A 121 -17.60 4.55 10.99
C LYS A 121 -16.23 4.94 11.54
N MET A 122 -16.23 5.64 12.68
CA MET A 122 -15.04 5.81 13.51
C MET A 122 -14.89 4.59 14.42
N SER A 123 -13.66 4.18 14.69
CA SER A 123 -13.38 3.07 15.62
C SER A 123 -12.16 3.40 16.45
N ASP A 124 -12.20 2.99 17.71
CA ASP A 124 -11.07 3.08 18.64
C ASP A 124 -10.21 1.83 18.46
N ILE A 125 -8.95 2.01 18.08
CA ILE A 125 -8.01 0.94 17.79
C ILE A 125 -6.83 1.02 18.78
N PRO A 126 -6.61 -0.01 19.61
CA PRO A 126 -5.43 -0.12 20.45
C PRO A 126 -4.15 -0.32 19.63
N ILE A 127 -3.16 0.54 19.84
CA ILE A 127 -1.87 0.52 19.16
C ILE A 127 -0.78 0.20 20.18
N ALA A 128 -0.19 -0.99 20.06
CA ALA A 128 0.93 -1.40 20.90
C ALA A 128 2.22 -0.71 20.46
N ARG A 129 2.48 -0.67 19.14
CA ARG A 129 3.70 -0.05 18.59
C ARG A 129 3.49 0.44 17.17
N CYS A 130 4.20 1.52 16.82
CA CYS A 130 4.27 2.04 15.47
C CYS A 130 5.72 2.42 15.15
N ARG A 131 6.26 1.95 14.03
CA ARG A 131 7.63 2.27 13.60
C ARG A 131 7.76 2.37 12.09
N ARG A 132 8.64 3.26 11.64
CA ARG A 132 9.11 3.26 10.25
C ARG A 132 10.02 2.06 10.00
N VAL A 133 9.95 1.55 8.77
CA VAL A 133 10.76 0.42 8.30
C VAL A 133 11.47 0.86 7.04
N GLY A 134 12.78 0.72 6.98
CA GLY A 134 13.53 1.03 5.75
C GLY A 134 13.17 0.06 4.63
N LEU A 135 13.39 0.48 3.38
CA LEU A 135 13.25 -0.42 2.25
C LEU A 135 14.14 -1.66 2.38
N ASP A 136 13.68 -2.75 1.80
CA ASP A 136 14.34 -4.06 1.70
C ASP A 136 14.68 -4.70 3.06
N ARG A 137 14.15 -4.14 4.16
CA ARG A 137 14.21 -4.75 5.48
C ARG A 137 13.13 -5.81 5.62
N THR A 138 13.58 -7.06 5.68
CA THR A 138 12.72 -8.21 5.96
C THR A 138 12.19 -8.15 7.39
N ILE A 139 10.88 -8.28 7.51
CA ILE A 139 10.15 -8.48 8.76
C ILE A 139 9.56 -9.88 8.72
N THR A 140 9.71 -10.65 9.79
CA THR A 140 9.23 -12.02 9.87
C THR A 140 8.12 -12.14 10.91
N PHE A 141 7.12 -12.93 10.58
CA PHE A 141 6.03 -13.31 11.46
C PHE A 141 5.84 -14.82 11.44
N GLU A 142 5.22 -15.34 12.49
CA GLU A 142 4.83 -16.75 12.60
C GLU A 142 3.33 -16.86 12.83
N GLY A 143 2.72 -17.85 12.18
CA GLY A 143 1.32 -18.22 12.36
C GLY A 143 1.04 -18.83 13.74
N PRO A 144 -0.24 -19.05 14.08
CA PRO A 144 -1.39 -19.01 13.18
C PRO A 144 -1.95 -17.59 13.02
N CYS A 145 -2.30 -17.21 11.79
CA CYS A 145 -2.96 -15.94 11.47
C CYS A 145 -3.54 -15.95 10.05
N ALA A 146 -4.49 -15.07 9.78
CA ALA A 146 -4.84 -14.72 8.40
C ALA A 146 -4.14 -13.42 7.98
N LEU A 147 -3.93 -13.28 6.68
CA LEU A 147 -3.28 -12.13 6.06
C LEU A 147 -4.17 -11.62 4.93
N ALA A 148 -4.50 -10.34 4.96
CA ALA A 148 -5.23 -9.66 3.90
C ALA A 148 -4.32 -8.67 3.17
N LEU A 149 -4.31 -8.74 1.84
CA LEU A 149 -3.50 -7.93 0.94
C LEU A 149 -4.41 -6.97 0.18
N ASP A 150 -4.21 -5.67 0.39
CA ASP A 150 -4.99 -4.57 -0.21
C ASP A 150 -6.51 -4.66 0.05
N GLY A 151 -6.94 -5.53 0.96
CA GLY A 151 -8.36 -5.85 1.22
C GLY A 151 -9.02 -6.73 0.16
N GLU A 152 -8.27 -7.31 -0.79
CA GLU A 152 -8.82 -8.11 -1.90
C GLU A 152 -8.36 -9.56 -1.90
N ARG A 153 -7.12 -9.83 -1.49
CA ARG A 153 -6.51 -11.16 -1.50
C ARG A 153 -6.15 -11.59 -0.10
N GLU A 154 -6.15 -12.89 0.13
CA GLU A 154 -6.22 -13.45 1.46
C GLU A 154 -5.37 -14.74 1.55
N HIS A 155 -4.57 -14.87 2.61
CA HIS A 155 -3.74 -16.04 2.93
C HIS A 155 -3.98 -16.49 4.37
N VAL A 156 -3.88 -17.80 4.65
CA VAL A 156 -3.94 -18.35 6.01
C VAL A 156 -2.63 -19.04 6.35
N LEU A 157 -2.02 -18.62 7.44
CA LEU A 157 -0.86 -19.27 8.02
C LEU A 157 -1.28 -20.22 9.12
N THR A 158 -0.80 -21.46 9.03
CA THR A 158 -0.94 -22.47 10.08
C THR A 158 0.10 -22.28 11.18
N GLU A 159 -0.06 -23.01 12.28
CA GLU A 159 0.91 -23.02 13.39
C GLU A 159 2.33 -23.32 12.88
N GLY A 160 3.30 -22.49 13.26
CA GLY A 160 4.71 -22.65 12.85
C GLY A 160 5.01 -22.27 11.40
N ALA A 161 4.02 -21.92 10.58
CA ALA A 161 4.25 -21.36 9.26
C ALA A 161 4.89 -19.96 9.39
N ARG A 162 5.88 -19.68 8.54
CA ARG A 162 6.62 -18.41 8.54
C ARG A 162 6.15 -17.53 7.38
N LEU A 163 5.98 -16.26 7.69
CA LEU A 163 5.76 -15.20 6.72
C LEU A 163 6.94 -14.25 6.79
N SER A 164 7.51 -13.89 5.65
CA SER A 164 8.41 -12.75 5.56
C SER A 164 7.84 -11.68 4.65
N MET A 165 7.99 -10.42 5.05
CA MET A 165 7.54 -9.26 4.28
C MET A 165 8.63 -8.22 4.21
N ARG A 166 8.73 -7.50 3.09
CA ARG A 166 9.57 -6.30 2.97
C ARG A 166 8.89 -5.28 2.08
N VAL A 167 9.17 -4.01 2.33
CA VAL A 167 8.79 -2.93 1.42
C VAL A 167 9.94 -2.69 0.47
N SER A 168 9.70 -2.73 -0.84
CA SER A 168 10.71 -2.43 -1.87
C SER A 168 10.18 -1.42 -2.87
N ARG A 169 11.05 -0.91 -3.75
CA ARG A 169 10.69 0.02 -4.85
C ARG A 169 10.51 -0.71 -6.19
N GLU A 170 10.30 -2.03 -6.15
CA GLU A 170 10.08 -2.88 -7.33
C GLU A 170 8.59 -2.99 -7.72
N GLY A 171 7.75 -2.10 -7.19
CA GLY A 171 6.34 -2.04 -7.51
C GLY A 171 6.07 -1.62 -8.96
N PRO A 172 4.78 -1.53 -9.33
CA PRO A 172 4.39 -1.15 -10.67
C PRO A 172 4.90 0.26 -11.01
N GLY A 173 5.23 0.44 -12.30
CA GLY A 173 5.52 1.76 -12.85
C GLY A 173 4.21 2.53 -13.06
N VAL A 174 4.12 3.73 -12.51
CA VAL A 174 2.98 4.63 -12.70
C VAL A 174 3.40 5.81 -13.56
N VAL A 175 2.60 6.10 -14.58
CA VAL A 175 2.83 7.20 -15.53
C VAL A 175 2.40 8.53 -14.91
N ASP A 176 3.29 9.52 -14.95
CA ASP A 176 2.98 10.94 -14.73
C ASP A 176 2.35 11.53 -16.00
N ILE A 177 1.03 11.37 -16.12
CA ILE A 177 0.23 11.83 -17.26
C ILE A 177 0.40 13.35 -17.47
N GLY A 178 0.32 14.13 -16.39
CA GLY A 178 0.50 15.58 -16.44
C GLY A 178 1.88 15.98 -16.96
N GLY A 179 2.93 15.31 -16.48
CA GLY A 179 4.30 15.51 -16.93
C GLY A 179 4.49 15.21 -18.42
N VAL A 180 3.91 14.11 -18.91
CA VAL A 180 3.94 13.73 -20.34
C VAL A 180 3.31 14.83 -21.20
N LEU A 181 2.08 15.24 -20.87
CA LEU A 181 1.34 16.21 -21.67
C LEU A 181 1.96 17.61 -21.61
N ALA A 182 2.46 18.03 -20.44
CA ALA A 182 3.16 19.30 -20.31
C ALA A 182 4.46 19.32 -21.14
N ALA A 183 5.19 18.20 -21.19
CA ALA A 183 6.36 18.08 -22.05
C ALA A 183 5.97 18.11 -23.54
N ALA A 184 4.91 17.41 -23.93
CA ALA A 184 4.42 17.41 -25.30
C ALA A 184 3.99 18.81 -25.76
N ALA A 185 3.29 19.56 -24.91
CA ALA A 185 2.88 20.94 -25.18
C ALA A 185 4.08 21.88 -25.33
N ARG A 186 5.06 21.84 -24.42
CA ARG A 186 6.29 22.66 -24.52
C ARG A 186 7.08 22.41 -25.80
N ASN A 187 7.06 21.17 -26.28
CA ASN A 187 7.72 20.78 -27.53
C ASN A 187 6.81 20.89 -28.77
N LYS A 188 5.61 21.45 -28.64
CA LYS A 188 4.64 21.70 -29.71
C LYS A 188 4.20 20.45 -30.49
N TRP A 189 4.17 19.27 -29.85
CA TRP A 189 3.85 18.02 -30.55
C TRP A 189 2.39 17.85 -30.98
N PHE A 190 1.51 18.68 -30.45
CA PHE A 190 0.09 18.68 -30.83
C PHE A 190 -0.20 19.58 -32.03
N LEU A 191 0.78 20.37 -32.47
CA LEU A 191 0.63 21.26 -33.62
C LEU A 191 1.08 20.53 -34.90
N LYS A 192 0.32 20.73 -35.97
CA LYS A 192 0.62 20.23 -37.32
C LYS A 192 1.24 21.33 -38.15
#